data_AF-A0A359EKG4-F1
#
_entry.id   AF-A0A359EKG4-F1
#
_cell.length_a   1.000
_cell.length_b   1.000
_cell.length_c   1.000
_cell.angle_alpha   90.00
_cell.angle_beta   90.00
_cell.angle_gamma   90.00
#
_symmetry.space_group_name_H-M   'P 1'
#
loop_
_entity.id
_entity.type
_entity.pdbx_description
1 polymer ?
#
loop_
_entity_poly.entity_id
_entity_poly.type
_entity_poly.pdbx_seq_one_letter_code
_entity_poly.pdbx_strand_id
1 'polypeptide(L)' 'MPEENKIKFYATKWCPDCHRARKILDDRDIPYEYVDISRDA' A
#
# COMPACT_ATOMS: atom_id res chain seq x y z
N MET A 1 4.58 24.63 -3.22
CA MET A 1 3.27 23.97 -3.45
C MET A 1 3.41 22.62 -2.77
N PRO A 2 2.68 22.32 -1.68
CA PRO A 2 2.98 21.15 -0.89
C PRO A 2 2.68 19.91 -1.71
N GLU A 3 3.70 19.06 -1.77
CA GLU A 3 3.84 17.90 -2.63
C GLU A 3 2.75 16.87 -2.34
N GLU A 4 2.28 16.28 -3.43
CA GLU A 4 1.30 15.22 -3.58
C GLU A 4 1.19 14.28 -2.36
N ASN A 5 0.03 14.31 -1.70
CA ASN A 5 -0.32 13.47 -0.56
C ASN A 5 -0.60 12.02 -1.02
N LYS A 6 0.40 11.36 -1.63
CA LYS A 6 0.31 9.98 -2.11
C LYS A 6 0.11 9.06 -0.91
N ILE A 7 -0.91 8.20 -0.97
CA ILE A 7 -1.26 7.30 0.14
C ILE A 7 -0.12 6.29 0.30
N LYS A 8 0.53 6.24 1.47
CA LYS A 8 1.53 5.21 1.77
C LYS A 8 0.85 3.99 2.34
N PHE A 9 0.88 2.90 1.59
CA PHE A 9 0.31 1.63 1.99
C PHE A 9 1.41 0.73 2.55
N TYR A 10 1.53 0.72 3.87
CA TYR A 10 2.44 -0.15 4.61
C TYR A 10 1.80 -1.53 4.75
N ALA A 11 2.45 -2.55 4.19
CA ALA A 11 1.93 -3.90 4.15
C ALA A 11 3.07 -4.92 4.24
N THR A 12 2.74 -6.17 4.51
CA THR A 12 3.69 -7.28 4.43
C THR A 12 3.28 -8.22 3.31
N LYS A 13 4.24 -8.72 2.53
CA LYS A 13 3.96 -9.65 1.42
C LYS A 13 3.34 -10.98 1.87
N TRP A 14 3.56 -11.39 3.12
CA TRP A 14 3.03 -12.62 3.69
C TRP A 14 1.58 -12.48 4.16
N CYS A 15 1.04 -11.27 4.30
CA CYS A 15 -0.31 -11.06 4.80
C CYS A 15 -1.34 -11.14 3.65
N PRO A 16 -2.20 -12.18 3.62
CA PRO A 16 -3.22 -12.33 2.58
C PRO A 16 -4.25 -11.20 2.59
N ASP A 17 -4.51 -10.59 3.76
CA ASP A 17 -5.43 -9.46 3.88
C ASP A 17 -4.84 -8.16 3.33
N CYS A 18 -3.51 -7.98 3.40
CA CYS A 18 -2.83 -6.85 2.76
C CYS A 18 -2.95 -6.89 1.23
N HIS A 19 -2.92 -8.09 0.62
CA HIS A 19 -3.16 -8.25 -0.82
C HIS A 19 -4.57 -7.85 -1.22
N ARG A 20 -5.59 -8.15 -0.40
CA ARG A 20 -6.97 -7.70 -0.67
C ARG A 20 -7.08 -6.17 -0.60
N ALA A 21 -6.47 -5.54 0.40
CA ALA A 21 -6.47 -4.09 0.52
C ALA A 21 -5.77 -3.42 -0.66
N ARG A 22 -4.63 -3.97 -1.10
CA ARG A 22 -3.94 -3.54 -2.33
C ARG A 22 -4.84 -3.65 -3.56
N LYS A 23 -5.52 -4.79 -3.73
CA LYS A 23 -6.45 -5.00 -4.85
C LYS A 23 -7.59 -3.97 -4.86
N ILE A 24 -8.11 -3.59 -3.70
CA ILE A 24 -9.16 -2.56 -3.62
C ILE A 24 -8.63 -1.17 -4.05
N LEU A 25 -7.39 -0.86 -3.71
CA LEU A 25 -6.73 0.39 -4.12
C LEU A 25 -6.48 0.38 -5.64
N ASP A 26 -6.01 -0.74 -6.18
CA ASP A 26 -5.81 -0.95 -7.62
C ASP A 26 -7.15 -0.89 -8.40
N ASP A 27 -8.19 -1.57 -7.90
CA ASP A 27 -9.53 -1.57 -8.54
C ASP A 27 -10.18 -0.18 -8.54
N ARG A 28 -9.74 0.73 -7.65
CA ARG A 28 -10.20 2.13 -7.59
C ARG A 28 -9.27 3.13 -8.29
N ASP A 29 -8.21 2.64 -8.93
CA ASP A 29 -7.18 3.45 -9.61
C ASP A 29 -6.61 4.57 -8.71
N ILE A 30 -6.45 4.25 -7.41
CA ILE A 30 -5.94 5.19 -6.43
C ILE A 30 -4.42 5.14 -6.49
N PRO A 31 -3.71 6.27 -6.69
CA PRO A 31 -2.26 6.29 -6.60
C PRO A 31 -1.82 6.10 -5.14
N TYR A 32 -1.14 4.98 -4.86
CA TYR A 32 -0.55 4.69 -3.56
C TYR A 32 0.88 4.17 -3.70
N GLU A 33 1.68 4.41 -2.67
CA GLU A 33 3.03 3.89 -2.52
C GLU A 33 3.01 2.63 -1.67
N TYR A 34 3.30 1.48 -2.27
CA TYR A 34 3.39 0.20 -1.54
C TYR A 34 4.72 0.10 -0.80
N VAL A 35 4.69 0.03 0.54
CA VAL A 35 5.87 -0.12 1.39
C VAL A 35 5.82 -1.46 2.12
N ASP A 36 6.77 -2.34 1.81
CA ASP A 36 6.89 -3.66 2.45
C ASP A 36 7.62 -3.56 3.80
N ILE A 37 6.89 -3.68 4.92
CA ILE A 37 7.46 -3.62 6.28
C ILE A 37 7.85 -4.99 6.85
N SER A 38 7.79 -6.06 6.05
CA SER A 38 8.00 -7.42 6.54
C SER A 38 9.44 -7.73 6.99
N ARG A 39 10.41 -6.83 6.76
CA ARG A 39 11.84 -7.11 6.98
C ARG A 39 12.39 -6.57 8.30
N ASP A 40 11.56 -5.97 9.16
CA ASP A 40 12.00 -5.29 10.39
C ASP A 40 11.40 -5.88 11.68
N ALA A 41 11.07 -7.18 11.67
CA ALA A 41 10.62 -7.92 12.86
C ALA A 41 11.54 -9.10 13.16
#